data_AF-A0A1E7FYG7-F1
#
_entry.id   AF-A0A1E7FYG7-F1
#
_cell.length_a   1.000
_cell.length_b   1.000
_cell.length_c   1.000
_cell.angle_alpha   90.00
_cell.angle_beta   90.00
_cell.angle_gamma   90.00
#
_symmetry.space_group_name_H-M   'P 1'
#
loop_
_entity.id
_entity.type
_entity.pdbx_description
1 polymer ?
#
loop_
_entity_poly.entity_id
_entity_poly.type
_entity_poly.pdbx_seq_one_letter_code
_entity_poly.pdbx_strand_id
1 'polypeptide(L)'
;MVFFILSKYVTKWIGTPLFRSGLRLRNKLIPTRNKIGYSDTNYLIDMACLIPYSQKIISLAIHDESKHRMIDFRQQRQEQQQLSKVEADNKNNNTTTTTTLAEDTMKMMTDPVVTRRLSNIRVAVLDEYLRQSLLPNNRWSDVENNWRYHLRVVAWARKEFLISKYGPHIQEAMMAYPQLRNSPQLLGTTTGGSGGSLRRRRMFLDLVHRGEINLDNNESNNSTTMTSPFLQLPLSSVIINAFRMKRWNDEKNTERYSYQVENGDGEIDSQIETIMTRNHVDVPVDTDLSSTNIEDILDVVTRGYVKNCGPLNALCQEANFYQLWSREYVKHLGDYLLERTAARRSVDTQQQAHTNDIEEGMPMISQDTVILDIGAGDGVLMHCLRDYMERKVMGVPDNRKINSKKSIPKTGGVIPTMVAIDDMSWRIFTKGPVEKLSAEQALDKYSTTLITQTTPDNATDSTSSLSSDQQDRGPQVIVLCSWMPMGEDWTALFRKEGVDEYILIGEADDGSVGDNWLTWGNPAFYAKNDDADDAETEVNNDEDGISPTPPYVKDRYHRWDMDDLTKFQFSSFDLAVSKSSKTVSFRKSL
;
A
#
# COMPACT_ATOMS: atom_id res chain seq x y z
N MET A 1 -11.60 36.18 -13.89
CA MET A 1 -12.87 35.46 -14.15
C MET A 1 -12.94 34.92 -15.58
N VAL A 2 -12.76 35.74 -16.62
CA VAL A 2 -12.85 35.32 -18.05
C VAL A 2 -11.89 34.18 -18.42
N PHE A 3 -10.59 34.29 -18.11
CA PHE A 3 -9.62 33.20 -18.39
C PHE A 3 -9.92 31.88 -17.67
N PHE A 4 -10.52 31.96 -16.48
CA PHE A 4 -10.89 30.78 -15.71
C PHE A 4 -12.11 30.07 -16.32
N ILE A 5 -13.11 30.85 -16.76
CA ILE A 5 -14.27 30.33 -17.49
C ILE A 5 -13.81 29.71 -18.82
N LEU A 6 -12.96 30.40 -19.59
CA LEU A 6 -12.37 29.85 -20.82
C LEU A 6 -11.59 28.56 -20.54
N SER A 7 -10.74 28.53 -19.52
CA SER A 7 -10.01 27.31 -19.14
C SER A 7 -10.96 26.16 -18.77
N LYS A 8 -12.05 26.41 -18.04
CA LYS A 8 -13.05 25.38 -17.70
C LYS A 8 -13.76 24.81 -18.92
N TYR A 9 -14.22 25.69 -19.81
CA TYR A 9 -14.85 25.27 -21.06
C TYR A 9 -13.85 24.49 -21.92
N VAL A 10 -12.65 25.02 -22.13
CA VAL A 10 -11.59 24.35 -22.89
C VAL A 10 -11.27 22.97 -22.30
N THR A 11 -11.16 22.84 -20.98
CA THR A 11 -10.83 21.58 -20.31
C THR A 11 -11.94 20.53 -20.49
N LYS A 12 -13.22 20.92 -20.34
CA LYS A 12 -14.38 20.03 -20.55
C LYS A 12 -14.52 19.58 -22.02
N TRP A 13 -14.34 20.51 -22.95
CA TRP A 13 -14.55 20.27 -24.38
C TRP A 13 -13.35 19.60 -25.06
N ILE A 14 -12.14 19.74 -24.53
CA ILE A 14 -10.94 19.10 -25.09
C ILE A 14 -10.64 17.77 -24.41
N GLY A 15 -10.72 17.69 -23.08
CA GLY A 15 -10.30 16.51 -22.31
C GLY A 15 -11.00 15.22 -22.76
N THR A 16 -12.33 15.24 -22.78
CA THR A 16 -13.15 14.07 -23.13
C THR A 16 -12.95 13.61 -24.58
N PRO A 17 -13.05 14.47 -25.62
CA PRO A 17 -12.81 14.03 -27.00
C PRO A 17 -11.36 13.59 -27.25
N LEU A 18 -10.37 14.24 -26.63
CA LEU A 18 -8.97 13.86 -26.73
C LEU A 18 -8.75 12.46 -26.14
N PHE A 19 -9.29 12.21 -24.94
CA PHE A 19 -9.20 10.90 -24.28
C PHE A 19 -9.84 9.79 -25.10
N ARG A 20 -11.08 10.01 -25.60
CA ARG A 20 -11.78 9.05 -26.47
C ARG A 20 -11.00 8.75 -27.75
N SER A 21 -10.44 9.80 -28.38
CA SER A 21 -9.65 9.65 -29.61
C SER A 21 -8.36 8.88 -29.34
N GLY A 22 -7.70 9.16 -28.20
CA GLY A 22 -6.51 8.45 -27.74
C GLY A 22 -6.77 6.96 -27.50
N LEU A 23 -7.85 6.61 -26.79
CA LEU A 23 -8.24 5.21 -26.60
C LEU A 23 -8.53 4.49 -27.92
N ARG A 24 -9.28 5.13 -28.83
CA ARG A 24 -9.57 4.57 -30.16
C ARG A 24 -8.30 4.36 -30.99
N LEU A 25 -7.38 5.31 -30.96
CA LEU A 25 -6.10 5.19 -31.65
C LEU A 25 -5.26 4.05 -31.07
N ARG A 26 -5.14 3.98 -29.73
CA ARG A 26 -4.44 2.89 -29.05
C ARG A 26 -4.98 1.51 -29.43
N ASN A 27 -6.30 1.34 -29.43
CA ASN A 27 -6.93 0.06 -29.77
C ASN A 27 -6.77 -0.32 -31.25
N LYS A 28 -6.50 0.64 -32.14
CA LYS A 28 -6.09 0.36 -33.52
C LYS A 28 -4.61 -0.03 -33.62
N LEU A 29 -3.76 0.55 -32.78
CA LEU A 29 -2.30 0.29 -32.77
C LEU A 29 -1.94 -1.04 -32.08
N ILE A 30 -2.74 -1.50 -31.13
CA ILE A 30 -2.53 -2.74 -30.38
C ILE A 30 -3.70 -3.70 -30.70
N PRO A 31 -3.54 -4.62 -31.66
CA PRO A 31 -4.61 -5.52 -32.08
C PRO A 31 -5.14 -6.40 -30.94
N THR A 32 -6.46 -6.57 -30.91
CA THR A 32 -7.23 -7.32 -29.90
C THR A 32 -6.79 -8.77 -29.69
N ARG A 33 -6.12 -9.39 -30.67
CA ARG A 33 -5.73 -10.81 -30.61
C ARG A 33 -4.66 -11.14 -29.56
N ASN A 34 -3.92 -10.15 -29.05
CA ASN A 34 -2.93 -10.36 -27.98
C ASN A 34 -3.50 -10.11 -26.57
N LYS A 35 -4.83 -9.92 -26.40
CA LYS A 35 -5.42 -9.50 -25.12
C LYS A 35 -5.56 -10.57 -24.03
N ILE A 36 -5.28 -11.85 -24.33
CA ILE A 36 -5.47 -12.96 -23.38
C ILE A 36 -4.22 -13.20 -22.49
N GLY A 37 -3.08 -12.56 -22.79
CA GLY A 37 -1.89 -12.58 -21.93
C GLY A 37 -1.64 -11.22 -21.29
N TYR A 38 -1.20 -11.22 -20.03
CA TYR A 38 -0.97 -10.05 -19.20
C TYR A 38 -0.18 -8.88 -19.86
N SER A 39 -0.66 -7.67 -19.55
CA SER A 39 0.09 -6.40 -19.42
C SER A 39 0.97 -5.85 -20.55
N ASP A 40 0.48 -5.74 -21.79
CA ASP A 40 1.07 -4.77 -22.75
C ASP A 40 0.70 -3.32 -22.38
N THR A 41 1.15 -2.86 -21.21
CA THR A 41 1.07 -1.46 -20.76
C THR A 41 2.15 -0.62 -21.42
N ASN A 42 2.11 -0.52 -22.75
CA ASN A 42 3.08 0.27 -23.49
C ASN A 42 2.90 1.78 -23.21
N TYR A 43 3.68 2.29 -22.27
CA TYR A 43 3.64 3.70 -21.86
C TYR A 43 3.94 4.66 -22.99
N LEU A 44 4.81 4.28 -23.93
CA LEU A 44 5.13 5.12 -25.07
C LEU A 44 3.93 5.26 -26.01
N ILE A 45 3.18 4.17 -26.25
CA ILE A 45 1.93 4.22 -27.02
C ILE A 45 0.87 5.06 -26.30
N ASP A 46 0.71 4.87 -24.98
CA ASP A 46 -0.25 5.66 -24.19
C ASP A 46 0.07 7.16 -24.27
N MET A 47 1.35 7.53 -24.19
CA MET A 47 1.84 8.90 -24.34
C MET A 47 1.62 9.45 -25.74
N ALA A 48 1.93 8.67 -26.79
CA ALA A 48 1.67 9.05 -28.18
C ALA A 48 0.18 9.25 -28.47
N CYS A 49 -0.68 8.48 -27.80
CA CYS A 49 -2.13 8.62 -27.85
C CYS A 49 -2.68 9.73 -26.93
N LEU A 50 -1.81 10.46 -26.23
CA LEU A 50 -2.16 11.54 -25.30
C LEU A 50 -3.12 11.11 -24.17
N ILE A 51 -3.14 9.82 -23.83
CA ILE A 51 -4.01 9.27 -22.79
C ILE A 51 -3.67 9.87 -21.42
N PRO A 52 -2.40 9.86 -20.94
CA PRO A 52 -2.07 10.45 -19.63
C PRO A 52 -2.36 11.95 -19.53
N TYR A 53 -2.15 12.70 -20.61
CA TYR A 53 -2.44 14.14 -20.66
C TYR A 53 -3.94 14.41 -20.56
N SER A 54 -4.75 13.68 -21.31
CA SER A 54 -6.21 13.85 -21.28
C SER A 54 -6.82 13.38 -19.96
N GLN A 55 -6.32 12.30 -19.34
CA GLN A 55 -6.64 11.92 -17.96
C GLN A 55 -6.37 13.07 -16.99
N LYS A 56 -5.21 13.72 -17.08
CA LYS A 56 -4.85 14.84 -16.22
C LYS A 56 -5.81 16.03 -16.38
N ILE A 57 -6.17 16.36 -17.62
CA ILE A 57 -7.13 17.43 -17.94
C ILE A 57 -8.51 17.11 -17.33
N ILE A 58 -9.00 15.89 -17.51
CA ILE A 58 -10.28 15.44 -16.96
C ILE A 58 -10.27 15.48 -15.42
N SER A 59 -9.23 14.96 -14.77
CA SER A 59 -9.07 15.01 -13.30
C SER A 59 -9.09 16.44 -12.76
N LEU A 60 -8.43 17.38 -13.44
CA LEU A 60 -8.44 18.80 -13.06
C LEU A 60 -9.86 19.38 -13.18
N ALA A 61 -10.58 19.07 -14.26
CA ALA A 61 -11.95 19.54 -14.46
C ALA A 61 -12.90 19.03 -13.37
N ILE A 62 -12.85 17.73 -13.07
CA ILE A 62 -13.66 17.10 -12.01
C ILE A 62 -13.40 17.79 -10.67
N HIS A 63 -12.14 18.06 -10.36
CA HIS A 63 -11.74 18.66 -9.10
C HIS A 63 -12.22 20.11 -8.97
N ASP A 64 -12.00 20.93 -10.00
CA ASP A 64 -12.40 22.34 -9.98
C ASP A 64 -13.92 22.47 -9.88
N GLU A 65 -14.66 21.70 -10.68
CA GLU A 65 -16.13 21.67 -10.63
C GLU A 65 -16.64 21.17 -9.28
N SER A 66 -16.07 20.09 -8.76
CA SER A 66 -16.36 19.59 -7.42
C SER A 66 -16.14 20.67 -6.36
N LYS A 67 -15.01 21.39 -6.44
CA LYS A 67 -14.68 22.46 -5.48
C LYS A 67 -15.72 23.57 -5.51
N HIS A 68 -16.16 23.99 -6.70
CA HIS A 68 -17.19 25.01 -6.85
C HIS A 68 -18.53 24.56 -6.25
N ARG A 69 -19.04 23.39 -6.63
CA ARG A 69 -20.31 22.88 -6.08
C ARG A 69 -20.27 22.69 -4.56
N MET A 70 -19.11 22.32 -4.01
CA MET A 70 -18.93 22.26 -2.55
C MET A 70 -18.94 23.65 -1.89
N ILE A 71 -18.38 24.68 -2.52
CA ILE A 71 -18.45 26.07 -2.01
C ILE A 71 -19.90 26.55 -2.02
N ASP A 72 -20.61 26.35 -3.13
CA ASP A 72 -22.02 26.76 -3.27
C ASP A 72 -22.90 26.06 -2.22
N PHE A 73 -22.70 24.76 -2.01
CA PHE A 73 -23.39 24.00 -0.96
C PHE A 73 -23.12 24.56 0.44
N ARG A 74 -21.88 25.00 0.73
CA ARG A 74 -21.53 25.61 2.02
C ARG A 74 -22.19 26.97 2.20
N GLN A 75 -22.21 27.79 1.16
CA GLN A 75 -22.87 29.11 1.18
C GLN A 75 -24.37 28.95 1.44
N GLN A 76 -25.05 28.06 0.70
CA GLN A 76 -26.48 27.77 0.91
C GLN A 76 -26.77 27.33 2.35
N ARG A 77 -25.91 26.51 2.94
CA ARG A 77 -26.10 26.07 4.33
C ARG A 77 -25.86 27.21 5.33
N GLN A 78 -24.86 28.07 5.10
CA GLN A 78 -24.60 29.24 5.94
C GLN A 78 -25.79 30.20 5.90
N GLU A 79 -26.38 30.45 4.73
CA GLU A 79 -27.59 31.26 4.58
C GLU A 79 -28.77 30.65 5.35
N GLN A 80 -28.99 29.34 5.23
CA GLN A 80 -30.03 28.63 6.00
C GLN A 80 -29.82 28.72 7.51
N GLN A 81 -28.57 28.65 7.98
CA GLN A 81 -28.23 28.80 9.40
C GLN A 81 -28.41 30.23 9.89
N GLN A 82 -28.11 31.23 9.06
CA GLN A 82 -28.34 32.64 9.39
C GLN A 82 -29.84 32.92 9.50
N LEU A 83 -30.65 32.42 8.56
CA LEU A 83 -32.10 32.55 8.60
C LEU A 83 -32.69 31.90 9.86
N SER A 84 -32.27 30.68 10.20
CA SER A 84 -32.77 30.00 11.40
C SER A 84 -32.31 30.66 12.71
N LYS A 85 -31.12 31.25 12.75
CA LYS A 85 -30.65 32.08 13.89
C LYS A 85 -31.53 33.32 14.05
N VAL A 86 -31.81 34.06 12.96
CA VAL A 86 -32.70 35.24 13.00
C VAL A 86 -34.10 34.86 13.48
N GLU A 87 -34.65 33.72 13.04
CA GLU A 87 -35.94 33.21 13.52
C GLU A 87 -35.94 32.80 15.00
N ALA A 88 -34.81 32.28 15.51
CA ALA A 88 -34.66 31.91 16.91
C ALA A 88 -34.44 33.13 17.82
N ASP A 89 -33.64 34.09 17.39
CA ASP A 89 -33.39 35.34 18.11
C ASP A 89 -34.67 36.16 18.27
N ASN A 90 -35.53 36.17 17.23
CA ASN A 90 -36.86 36.77 17.32
C ASN A 90 -37.78 36.09 18.33
N LYS A 91 -37.49 34.84 18.74
CA LYS A 91 -38.29 34.08 19.71
C LYS A 91 -37.72 34.14 21.13
N ASN A 92 -36.41 34.29 21.28
CA ASN A 92 -35.72 34.23 22.58
C ASN A 92 -34.91 35.51 22.84
N ASN A 93 -35.48 36.42 23.62
CA ASN A 93 -34.90 37.74 23.89
C ASN A 93 -33.62 37.79 24.75
N ASN A 94 -32.99 36.69 25.15
CA ASN A 94 -31.80 36.78 26.01
C ASN A 94 -30.82 35.61 25.84
N THR A 95 -29.55 35.96 25.63
CA THR A 95 -28.29 35.17 25.70
C THR A 95 -27.64 34.87 24.34
N THR A 96 -26.65 35.70 23.96
CA THR A 96 -25.82 35.53 22.76
C THR A 96 -24.51 34.81 23.13
N THR A 97 -24.33 33.58 22.67
CA THR A 97 -23.04 32.86 22.77
C THR A 97 -22.25 33.05 21.47
N THR A 98 -21.13 33.75 21.54
CA THR A 98 -20.25 34.02 20.39
C THR A 98 -19.38 32.80 20.08
N THR A 99 -19.91 31.84 19.31
CA THR A 99 -19.07 30.76 18.73
C THR A 99 -18.23 31.33 17.58
N THR A 100 -16.96 30.95 17.50
CA THR A 100 -16.06 31.46 16.45
C THR A 100 -16.34 30.80 15.09
N LEU A 101 -16.11 31.50 13.98
CA LEU A 101 -16.29 30.97 12.62
C LEU A 101 -15.48 29.68 12.36
N ALA A 102 -14.32 29.55 13.01
CA ALA A 102 -13.46 28.37 12.90
C ALA A 102 -14.09 27.13 13.56
N GLU A 103 -14.66 27.29 14.76
CA GLU A 103 -15.37 26.21 15.46
C GLU A 103 -16.61 25.76 14.69
N ASP A 104 -17.38 26.71 14.14
CA ASP A 104 -18.53 26.40 13.29
C ASP A 104 -18.10 25.63 12.03
N THR A 105 -16.99 26.04 11.40
CA THR A 105 -16.45 25.34 10.21
C THR A 105 -15.97 23.93 10.57
N MET A 106 -15.30 23.76 11.71
CA MET A 106 -14.81 22.46 12.17
C MET A 106 -15.96 21.53 12.52
N LYS A 107 -16.98 22.02 13.24
CA LYS A 107 -18.22 21.28 13.56
C LYS A 107 -18.99 20.90 12.30
N MET A 108 -18.95 21.75 11.28
CA MET A 108 -19.57 21.49 9.98
C MET A 108 -18.88 20.35 9.22
N MET A 109 -17.54 20.29 9.28
CA MET A 109 -16.73 19.30 8.55
C MET A 109 -16.67 17.93 9.25
N THR A 110 -16.95 17.88 10.55
CA THR A 110 -17.04 16.61 11.31
C THR A 110 -18.46 16.01 11.33
N ASP A 111 -19.45 16.71 10.76
CA ASP A 111 -20.82 16.22 10.63
C ASP A 111 -20.91 15.13 9.53
N PRO A 112 -21.19 13.86 9.88
CA PRO A 112 -21.22 12.77 8.89
C PRO A 112 -22.22 12.97 7.76
N VAL A 113 -23.33 13.66 8.02
CA VAL A 113 -24.36 13.94 7.01
C VAL A 113 -23.82 14.87 5.94
N VAL A 114 -23.01 15.84 6.36
CA VAL A 114 -22.37 16.83 5.49
C VAL A 114 -21.28 16.18 4.68
N THR A 115 -20.41 15.40 5.33
CA THR A 115 -19.36 14.64 4.64
C THR A 115 -19.97 13.75 3.56
N ARG A 116 -21.07 13.04 3.85
CA ARG A 116 -21.79 12.21 2.86
C ARG A 116 -22.38 13.04 1.70
N ARG A 117 -22.99 14.20 1.98
CA ARG A 117 -23.51 15.09 0.92
C ARG A 117 -22.39 15.63 0.02
N LEU A 118 -21.27 16.05 0.61
CA LEU A 118 -20.10 16.50 -0.15
C LEU A 118 -19.54 15.37 -1.02
N SER A 119 -19.47 14.15 -0.51
CA SER A 119 -19.09 12.97 -1.29
C SER A 119 -20.01 12.74 -2.48
N ASN A 120 -21.33 12.78 -2.29
CA ASN A 120 -22.30 12.61 -3.36
C ASN A 120 -22.18 13.68 -4.45
N ILE A 121 -21.97 14.95 -4.06
CA ILE A 121 -21.73 16.05 -5.02
C ILE A 121 -20.50 15.74 -5.88
N ARG A 122 -19.41 15.28 -5.27
CA ARG A 122 -18.17 14.95 -5.98
C ARG A 122 -18.33 13.76 -6.92
N VAL A 123 -19.02 12.70 -6.48
CA VAL A 123 -19.31 11.53 -7.31
C VAL A 123 -20.23 11.88 -8.47
N ALA A 124 -21.22 12.76 -8.28
CA ALA A 124 -22.07 13.23 -9.37
C ALA A 124 -21.29 14.02 -10.43
N VAL A 125 -20.38 14.90 -9.99
CA VAL A 125 -19.46 15.60 -10.91
C VAL A 125 -18.56 14.60 -11.63
N LEU A 126 -17.99 13.64 -10.91
CA LEU A 126 -17.16 12.60 -11.51
C LEU A 126 -17.91 11.80 -12.58
N ASP A 127 -19.12 11.32 -12.28
CA ASP A 127 -19.96 10.55 -13.21
C ASP A 127 -20.21 11.35 -14.48
N GLU A 128 -20.54 12.65 -14.38
CA GLU A 128 -20.75 13.53 -15.54
C GLU A 128 -19.54 13.51 -16.51
N TYR A 129 -18.31 13.59 -15.98
CA TYR A 129 -17.09 13.63 -16.80
C TYR A 129 -16.61 12.25 -17.24
N LEU A 130 -16.59 11.27 -16.34
CA LEU A 130 -16.12 9.93 -16.64
C LEU A 130 -17.09 9.17 -17.55
N ARG A 131 -18.41 9.26 -17.34
CA ARG A 131 -19.39 8.62 -18.21
C ARG A 131 -19.28 9.14 -19.63
N GLN A 132 -19.17 10.45 -19.80
CA GLN A 132 -18.88 11.01 -21.12
C GLN A 132 -17.56 10.43 -21.65
N SER A 133 -16.48 10.42 -20.87
CA SER A 133 -15.17 9.99 -21.38
C SER A 133 -15.09 8.51 -21.74
N LEU A 134 -15.69 7.64 -20.93
CA LEU A 134 -15.54 6.18 -20.97
C LEU A 134 -16.73 5.45 -21.60
N LEU A 135 -17.92 6.07 -21.63
CA LEU A 135 -19.19 5.47 -22.04
C LEU A 135 -19.95 6.36 -23.04
N PRO A 136 -19.35 6.70 -24.20
CA PRO A 136 -19.98 7.60 -25.18
C PRO A 136 -21.34 7.13 -25.67
N ASN A 137 -21.60 5.82 -25.71
CA ASN A 137 -22.84 5.22 -26.16
C ASN A 137 -23.67 4.63 -25.00
N ASN A 138 -23.18 4.74 -23.76
CA ASN A 138 -23.73 4.06 -22.58
C ASN A 138 -23.98 2.56 -22.84
N ARG A 139 -23.05 1.86 -23.49
CA ARG A 139 -23.15 0.41 -23.71
C ARG A 139 -21.96 -0.33 -23.14
N TRP A 140 -22.13 -1.61 -22.80
CA TRP A 140 -21.02 -2.44 -22.33
C TRP A 140 -19.90 -2.60 -23.36
N SER A 141 -20.22 -2.54 -24.66
CA SER A 141 -19.23 -2.45 -25.73
C SER A 141 -18.27 -1.27 -25.60
N ASP A 142 -18.66 -0.18 -24.93
CA ASP A 142 -17.74 0.92 -24.63
C ASP A 142 -16.68 0.50 -23.59
N VAL A 143 -17.05 -0.35 -22.63
CA VAL A 143 -16.17 -0.88 -21.58
C VAL A 143 -15.27 -1.97 -22.15
N GLU A 144 -15.88 -3.03 -22.68
CA GLU A 144 -15.24 -4.25 -23.15
C GLU A 144 -14.19 -3.96 -24.22
N ASN A 145 -14.57 -3.16 -25.22
CA ASN A 145 -13.70 -2.93 -26.37
C ASN A 145 -12.65 -1.85 -26.11
N ASN A 146 -12.93 -0.86 -25.25
CA ASN A 146 -12.09 0.32 -25.17
C ASN A 146 -11.11 0.38 -24.01
N TRP A 147 -11.54 0.03 -22.79
CA TRP A 147 -10.74 0.36 -21.60
C TRP A 147 -10.74 -0.68 -20.48
N ARG A 148 -11.63 -1.70 -20.47
CA ARG A 148 -11.64 -2.78 -19.46
C ARG A 148 -10.26 -3.41 -19.26
N TYR A 149 -9.55 -3.66 -20.37
CA TYR A 149 -8.21 -4.29 -20.37
C TYR A 149 -7.07 -3.28 -20.32
N HIS A 150 -7.36 -1.99 -20.20
CA HIS A 150 -6.34 -0.96 -20.09
C HIS A 150 -6.09 -0.66 -18.60
N LEU A 151 -5.24 -1.45 -17.96
CA LEU A 151 -5.00 -1.41 -16.50
C LEU A 151 -4.71 0.00 -15.96
N ARG A 152 -3.93 0.84 -16.66
CA ARG A 152 -3.70 2.24 -16.25
C ARG A 152 -4.94 3.12 -16.26
N VAL A 153 -5.84 2.93 -17.24
CA VAL A 153 -7.10 3.67 -17.32
C VAL A 153 -8.05 3.22 -16.23
N VAL A 154 -8.14 1.91 -16.01
CA VAL A 154 -8.91 1.32 -14.90
C VAL A 154 -8.41 1.85 -13.56
N ALA A 155 -7.10 1.81 -13.31
CA ALA A 155 -6.48 2.32 -12.09
C ALA A 155 -6.72 3.82 -11.90
N TRP A 156 -6.63 4.63 -12.96
CA TRP A 156 -6.95 6.05 -12.93
C TRP A 156 -8.43 6.30 -12.58
N ALA A 157 -9.37 5.64 -13.27
CA ALA A 157 -10.79 5.82 -13.05
C ALA A 157 -11.19 5.40 -11.62
N ARG A 158 -10.67 4.26 -11.15
CA ARG A 158 -10.81 3.81 -9.76
C ARG A 158 -10.28 4.86 -8.77
N LYS A 159 -9.07 5.38 -8.99
CA LYS A 159 -8.47 6.42 -8.14
C LYS A 159 -9.33 7.68 -8.07
N GLU A 160 -9.81 8.19 -9.19
CA GLU A 160 -10.68 9.37 -9.23
C GLU A 160 -12.02 9.12 -8.51
N PHE A 161 -12.58 7.91 -8.65
CA PHE A 161 -13.76 7.48 -7.92
C PHE A 161 -13.54 7.47 -6.41
N LEU A 162 -12.51 6.79 -5.93
CA LEU A 162 -12.19 6.70 -4.50
C LEU A 162 -11.93 8.08 -3.90
N ILE A 163 -11.18 8.94 -4.60
CA ILE A 163 -10.91 10.31 -4.16
C ILE A 163 -12.18 11.16 -4.13
N SER A 164 -13.11 10.95 -5.06
CA SER A 164 -14.39 11.69 -5.10
C SER A 164 -15.33 11.23 -3.99
N LYS A 165 -15.49 9.91 -3.82
CA LYS A 165 -16.36 9.30 -2.81
C LYS A 165 -15.84 9.49 -1.39
N TYR A 166 -14.54 9.32 -1.15
CA TYR A 166 -13.99 9.32 0.21
C TYR A 166 -13.11 10.53 0.54
N GLY A 167 -12.77 11.37 -0.42
CA GLY A 167 -11.92 12.54 -0.16
C GLY A 167 -12.44 13.50 0.94
N PRO A 168 -13.76 13.75 1.08
CA PRO A 168 -14.27 14.51 2.23
C PRO A 168 -13.98 13.84 3.59
N HIS A 169 -14.09 12.50 3.66
CA HIS A 169 -13.75 11.74 4.87
C HIS A 169 -12.25 11.78 5.18
N ILE A 170 -11.39 11.73 4.16
CA ILE A 170 -9.94 11.90 4.34
C ILE A 170 -9.64 13.30 4.90
N GLN A 171 -10.29 14.34 4.38
CA GLN A 171 -10.10 15.70 4.89
C GLN A 171 -10.52 15.83 6.35
N GLU A 172 -11.69 15.28 6.70
CA GLU A 172 -12.18 15.19 8.08
C GLU A 172 -11.16 14.48 8.98
N ALA A 173 -10.68 13.31 8.57
CA ALA A 173 -9.67 12.53 9.29
C ALA A 173 -8.35 13.31 9.50
N MET A 174 -7.83 13.97 8.45
CA MET A 174 -6.58 14.74 8.55
C MET A 174 -6.71 15.97 9.46
N MET A 175 -7.91 16.55 9.58
CA MET A 175 -8.19 17.65 10.51
C MET A 175 -8.35 17.15 11.95
N ALA A 176 -9.10 16.06 12.15
CA ALA A 176 -9.37 15.50 13.47
C ALA A 176 -8.14 14.81 14.09
N TYR A 177 -7.22 14.29 13.27
CA TYR A 177 -6.04 13.53 13.71
C TYR A 177 -4.73 14.11 13.14
N PRO A 178 -4.20 15.21 13.72
CA PRO A 178 -2.97 15.86 13.25
C PRO A 178 -1.74 14.94 13.19
N GLN A 179 -1.72 13.87 13.99
CA GLN A 179 -0.66 12.86 13.96
C GLN A 179 -0.54 12.16 12.61
N LEU A 180 -1.66 11.97 11.87
CA LEU A 180 -1.62 11.43 10.51
C LEU A 180 -0.92 12.41 9.57
N ARG A 181 -1.26 13.70 9.64
CA ARG A 181 -0.67 14.74 8.78
C ARG A 181 0.84 14.83 8.92
N ASN A 182 1.36 14.61 10.13
CA ASN A 182 2.78 14.68 10.45
C ASN A 182 3.51 13.34 10.23
N SER A 183 2.82 12.30 9.73
CA SER A 183 3.46 11.01 9.48
C SER A 183 4.47 11.13 8.33
N PRO A 184 5.69 10.57 8.46
CA PRO A 184 6.70 10.58 7.39
C PRO A 184 6.18 9.98 6.09
N GLN A 185 5.29 9.00 6.18
CA GLN A 185 4.63 8.35 5.03
C GLN A 185 3.75 9.31 4.23
N LEU A 186 3.22 10.35 4.86
CA LEU A 186 2.35 11.35 4.22
C LEU A 186 3.09 12.63 3.85
N LEU A 187 4.32 12.83 4.34
CA LEU A 187 5.13 14.04 4.15
C LEU A 187 5.81 14.13 2.77
N GLY A 188 6.05 12.99 2.10
CA GLY A 188 6.82 12.88 0.85
C GLY A 188 6.16 13.31 -0.47
N THR A 189 5.25 14.29 -0.49
CA THR A 189 4.70 14.84 -1.76
C THR A 189 5.28 16.20 -2.15
N THR A 190 6.31 16.67 -1.44
CA THR A 190 6.76 18.07 -1.50
C THR A 190 7.98 18.31 -2.39
N THR A 191 8.84 17.30 -2.65
CA THR A 191 10.15 17.54 -3.27
C THR A 191 10.41 16.66 -4.50
N GLY A 192 10.00 17.16 -5.67
CA GLY A 192 10.68 16.86 -6.94
C GLY A 192 10.17 15.64 -7.73
N GLY A 193 9.37 15.90 -8.77
CA GLY A 193 9.12 14.94 -9.86
C GLY A 193 7.68 14.97 -10.36
N SER A 194 7.52 15.37 -11.61
CA SER A 194 6.26 15.53 -12.34
C SER A 194 5.31 14.31 -12.23
N GLY A 195 4.30 14.32 -11.35
CA GLY A 195 3.44 13.14 -11.19
C GLY A 195 2.15 13.24 -10.37
N GLY A 196 2.21 13.31 -9.03
CA GLY A 196 1.00 13.33 -8.18
C GLY A 196 1.32 13.44 -6.67
N SER A 197 0.43 13.88 -5.76
CA SER A 197 -0.80 14.68 -5.87
C SER A 197 -0.57 16.05 -5.21
N LEU A 198 -0.11 16.96 -6.05
CA LEU A 198 -0.04 18.42 -6.01
C LEU A 198 -1.15 19.24 -5.30
N ARG A 199 -2.25 18.65 -4.79
CA ARG A 199 -3.34 19.42 -4.13
C ARG A 199 -2.92 19.93 -2.73
N ARG A 200 -2.10 19.17 -2.00
CA ARG A 200 -1.70 19.49 -0.62
C ARG A 200 -0.57 20.53 -0.53
N ARG A 201 0.38 20.53 -1.47
CA ARG A 201 1.40 21.59 -1.56
C ARG A 201 0.79 22.95 -1.97
N ARG A 202 -0.23 22.97 -2.82
CA ARG A 202 -0.85 24.23 -3.29
C ARG A 202 -1.71 24.91 -2.22
N MET A 203 -2.43 24.17 -1.36
CA MET A 203 -3.13 24.76 -0.20
C MET A 203 -2.19 25.21 0.92
N PHE A 204 -1.10 24.48 1.16
CA PHE A 204 -0.07 24.87 2.14
C PHE A 204 0.63 26.18 1.71
N LEU A 205 1.00 26.31 0.43
CA LEU A 205 1.56 27.56 -0.12
C LEU A 205 0.53 28.70 -0.16
N ASP A 206 -0.77 28.41 -0.32
CA ASP A 206 -1.84 29.42 -0.24
C ASP A 206 -2.03 29.98 1.19
N LEU A 207 -1.86 29.15 2.23
CA LEU A 207 -1.90 29.56 3.64
C LEU A 207 -0.65 30.37 4.05
N VAL A 208 0.51 30.04 3.47
CA VAL A 208 1.75 30.81 3.61
C VAL A 208 1.63 32.17 2.90
N HIS A 209 1.07 32.23 1.68
CA HIS A 209 0.86 33.49 0.94
C HIS A 209 -0.23 34.41 1.53
N ARG A 210 -1.15 33.88 2.35
CA ARG A 210 -2.14 34.68 3.11
C ARG A 210 -1.60 35.25 4.43
N GLY A 211 -0.35 34.94 4.80
CA GLY A 211 0.25 35.38 6.06
C GLY A 211 -0.30 34.68 7.32
N GLU A 212 -1.10 33.62 7.14
CA GLU A 212 -1.71 32.86 8.24
C GLU A 212 -0.73 31.83 8.84
N ILE A 213 0.32 31.47 8.10
CA ILE A 213 1.45 30.69 8.58
C ILE A 213 2.69 31.54 8.39
N ASN A 214 3.19 32.13 9.48
CA ASN A 214 4.40 32.94 9.45
C ASN A 214 5.63 32.02 9.40
N LEU A 215 6.31 31.97 8.25
CA LEU A 215 7.57 31.22 8.07
C LEU A 215 8.79 32.04 8.54
N ASP A 216 8.62 33.33 8.84
CA ASP A 216 9.69 34.18 9.37
C ASP A 216 9.87 34.06 10.90
N ASN A 217 9.33 33.00 11.50
CA ASN A 217 9.81 32.58 12.82
C ASN A 217 11.16 31.89 12.67
N ASN A 218 12.18 32.72 12.43
CA ASN A 218 13.55 32.57 12.90
C ASN A 218 13.92 31.12 13.24
N GLU A 219 14.32 30.37 12.21
CA GLU A 219 15.25 29.24 12.31
C GLU A 219 16.65 29.73 12.75
N SER A 220 16.70 30.53 13.82
CA SER A 220 17.92 30.81 14.54
C SER A 220 17.81 30.20 15.94
N ASN A 221 18.45 29.03 16.06
CA ASN A 221 19.09 28.50 17.28
C ASN A 221 18.32 27.63 18.27
N ASN A 222 17.03 27.31 18.07
CA ASN A 222 16.44 26.23 18.86
C ASN A 222 16.60 24.91 18.11
N SER A 223 17.57 24.11 18.56
CA SER A 223 17.74 22.68 18.26
C SER A 223 16.36 22.01 18.14
N THR A 224 15.84 21.92 16.92
CA THR A 224 14.71 21.07 16.58
C THR A 224 15.23 19.67 16.79
N THR A 225 15.12 19.17 18.03
CA THR A 225 15.44 17.79 18.38
C THR A 225 14.80 16.93 17.32
N MET A 226 15.60 16.32 16.45
CA MET A 226 15.10 15.49 15.36
C MET A 226 14.17 14.46 15.98
N THR A 227 12.87 14.66 15.79
CA THR A 227 11.88 13.76 16.37
C THR A 227 12.02 12.46 15.60
N SER A 228 12.27 11.38 16.33
CA SER A 228 12.64 10.11 15.71
C SER A 228 11.55 9.67 14.72
N PRO A 229 11.90 9.25 13.49
CA PRO A 229 10.96 8.84 12.44
C PRO A 229 9.93 7.81 12.93
N PHE A 230 10.35 6.84 13.74
CA PHE A 230 9.46 5.85 14.36
C PHE A 230 8.41 6.50 15.25
N LEU A 231 8.78 7.49 16.06
CA LEU A 231 7.86 8.20 16.94
C LEU A 231 6.88 9.11 16.19
N GLN A 232 7.12 9.41 14.92
CA GLN A 232 6.19 10.14 14.06
C GLN A 232 5.16 9.22 13.38
N LEU A 233 5.33 7.89 13.45
CA LEU A 233 4.32 6.97 12.96
C LEU A 233 3.03 7.06 13.79
N PRO A 234 1.86 7.04 13.14
CA PRO A 234 0.59 7.01 13.84
C PRO A 234 0.40 5.69 14.56
N LEU A 235 -0.36 5.72 15.65
CA LEU A 235 -0.84 4.51 16.30
C LEU A 235 -1.93 3.86 15.44
N SER A 236 -2.04 2.54 15.51
CA SER A 236 -3.09 1.75 14.87
C SER A 236 -4.47 2.23 15.30
N SER A 237 -4.63 2.53 16.59
CA SER A 237 -5.86 3.12 17.13
C SER A 237 -6.22 4.47 16.52
N VAL A 238 -5.22 5.30 16.14
CA VAL A 238 -5.44 6.57 15.47
C VAL A 238 -5.91 6.33 14.04
N ILE A 239 -5.27 5.41 13.30
CA ILE A 239 -5.69 5.03 11.93
C ILE A 239 -7.13 4.49 11.94
N ILE A 240 -7.40 3.51 12.82
CA ILE A 240 -8.72 2.86 12.96
C ILE A 240 -9.81 3.90 13.25
N ASN A 241 -9.58 4.80 14.21
CA ASN A 241 -10.56 5.82 14.56
C ASN A 241 -10.74 6.85 13.43
N ALA A 242 -9.65 7.29 12.81
CA ALA A 242 -9.65 8.28 11.75
C ALA A 242 -10.45 7.83 10.51
N PHE A 243 -10.37 6.55 10.17
CA PHE A 243 -11.06 5.99 9.00
C PHE A 243 -12.30 5.16 9.37
N ARG A 244 -12.75 5.24 10.64
CA ARG A 244 -13.95 4.57 11.17
C ARG A 244 -13.94 3.05 10.99
N MET A 245 -12.77 2.43 11.08
CA MET A 245 -12.54 1.00 10.87
C MET A 245 -12.70 0.22 12.19
N LYS A 246 -13.75 0.50 12.98
CA LYS A 246 -13.89 -0.07 14.34
C LYS A 246 -13.91 -1.60 14.37
N ARG A 247 -14.35 -2.23 13.27
CA ARG A 247 -14.40 -3.69 13.10
C ARG A 247 -13.12 -4.26 12.49
N TRP A 248 -12.06 -3.46 12.30
CA TRP A 248 -10.82 -3.87 11.64
C TRP A 248 -10.24 -5.16 12.20
N ASN A 249 -10.09 -5.24 13.52
CA ASN A 249 -9.54 -6.42 14.17
C ASN A 249 -10.49 -7.62 14.09
N ASP A 250 -11.81 -7.38 14.13
CA ASP A 250 -12.80 -8.45 13.99
C ASP A 250 -12.83 -9.01 12.56
N GLU A 251 -12.61 -8.15 11.56
CA GLU A 251 -12.59 -8.47 10.13
C GLU A 251 -11.30 -9.19 9.71
N LYS A 252 -10.18 -8.93 10.39
CA LYS A 252 -8.91 -9.66 10.20
C LYS A 252 -8.89 -11.05 10.84
N ASN A 253 -9.88 -11.40 11.66
CA ASN A 253 -9.94 -12.70 12.30
C ASN A 253 -10.62 -13.73 11.37
N THR A 254 -9.82 -14.55 10.71
CA THR A 254 -10.18 -15.43 9.58
C THR A 254 -11.31 -16.41 9.89
N GLU A 255 -11.40 -16.91 11.13
CA GLU A 255 -12.30 -18.00 11.51
C GLU A 255 -13.78 -17.61 11.60
N ARG A 256 -14.11 -16.33 11.74
CA ARG A 256 -15.47 -15.91 12.16
C ARG A 256 -16.45 -15.66 11.02
N TYR A 257 -15.98 -15.52 9.78
CA TYR A 257 -16.80 -15.04 8.66
C TYR A 257 -17.16 -16.13 7.65
N SER A 258 -16.34 -17.17 7.49
CA SER A 258 -16.73 -18.38 6.74
C SER A 258 -18.07 -18.93 7.24
N TYR A 259 -18.33 -18.80 8.54
CA TYR A 259 -19.56 -19.25 9.18
C TYR A 259 -20.81 -18.38 8.93
N GLN A 260 -20.66 -17.10 8.56
CA GLN A 260 -21.82 -16.21 8.34
C GLN A 260 -22.35 -16.24 6.90
N VAL A 261 -21.49 -16.58 5.93
CA VAL A 261 -21.88 -16.66 4.51
C VAL A 261 -22.66 -17.93 4.22
N GLU A 262 -22.29 -19.06 4.85
CA GLU A 262 -23.01 -20.33 4.69
C GLU A 262 -24.44 -20.34 5.26
N ASN A 263 -24.82 -19.33 6.06
CA ASN A 263 -26.10 -19.29 6.78
C ASN A 263 -27.01 -18.10 6.40
N GLY A 264 -26.66 -17.33 5.37
CA GLY A 264 -27.47 -16.19 4.91
C GLY A 264 -28.36 -16.57 3.73
N ASP A 265 -29.66 -16.68 3.93
CA ASP A 265 -30.71 -17.01 2.92
C ASP A 265 -30.91 -15.91 1.83
N GLY A 266 -29.89 -15.11 1.51
CA GLY A 266 -29.95 -14.02 0.55
C GLY A 266 -29.53 -14.47 -0.86
N GLU A 267 -30.50 -14.78 -1.72
CA GLU A 267 -30.33 -15.15 -3.13
C GLU A 267 -29.50 -14.15 -3.98
N ILE A 268 -29.31 -12.92 -3.50
CA ILE A 268 -28.52 -11.87 -4.16
C ILE A 268 -27.03 -11.93 -3.78
N ASP A 269 -26.70 -12.30 -2.54
CA ASP A 269 -25.31 -12.36 -2.08
C ASP A 269 -24.59 -13.62 -2.60
N SER A 270 -25.31 -14.74 -2.76
CA SER A 270 -24.75 -15.97 -3.38
C SER A 270 -24.43 -15.79 -4.87
N GLN A 271 -25.21 -14.95 -5.59
CA GLN A 271 -24.91 -14.58 -6.97
C GLN A 271 -23.66 -13.69 -7.07
N ILE A 272 -23.45 -12.78 -6.11
CA ILE A 272 -22.25 -11.93 -6.06
C ILE A 272 -20.99 -12.76 -5.74
N GLU A 273 -21.09 -13.77 -4.86
CA GLU A 273 -19.97 -14.66 -4.55
C GLU A 273 -19.59 -15.58 -5.73
N THR A 274 -20.59 -16.05 -6.49
CA THR A 274 -20.39 -16.75 -7.77
C THR A 274 -19.75 -15.84 -8.83
N ILE A 275 -20.02 -14.53 -8.76
CA ILE A 275 -19.45 -13.51 -9.65
C ILE A 275 -18.01 -13.13 -9.26
N MET A 276 -17.65 -13.14 -7.98
CA MET A 276 -16.28 -12.83 -7.55
C MET A 276 -15.30 -13.98 -7.80
N THR A 277 -15.77 -15.22 -7.72
CA THR A 277 -14.95 -16.43 -8.00
C THR A 277 -14.79 -16.70 -9.49
N ARG A 278 -15.74 -16.28 -10.33
CA ARG A 278 -15.59 -16.30 -11.79
C ARG A 278 -14.85 -15.06 -12.24
N ASN A 279 -13.58 -15.24 -12.62
CA ASN A 279 -12.64 -14.22 -13.10
C ASN A 279 -13.16 -13.29 -14.23
N HIS A 280 -14.33 -13.59 -14.82
CA HIS A 280 -14.97 -12.80 -15.86
C HIS A 280 -16.50 -12.81 -15.68
N VAL A 281 -17.08 -11.63 -15.37
CA VAL A 281 -18.50 -11.40 -15.63
C VAL A 281 -18.66 -11.21 -17.13
N ASP A 282 -19.36 -12.15 -17.76
CA ASP A 282 -19.74 -12.08 -19.17
C ASP A 282 -20.99 -11.20 -19.31
N VAL A 283 -20.75 -9.89 -19.40
CA VAL A 283 -21.82 -8.93 -19.70
C VAL A 283 -21.95 -8.83 -21.23
N PRO A 284 -23.16 -9.06 -21.79
CA PRO A 284 -23.37 -8.91 -23.23
C PRO A 284 -22.95 -7.52 -23.73
N VAL A 285 -22.24 -7.44 -24.86
CA VAL A 285 -21.69 -6.18 -25.41
C VAL A 285 -22.75 -5.11 -25.71
N ASP A 286 -24.00 -5.52 -25.94
CA ASP A 286 -25.13 -4.62 -26.22
C ASP A 286 -25.91 -4.18 -24.98
N THR A 287 -25.49 -4.60 -23.78
CA THR A 287 -26.13 -4.19 -22.52
C THR A 287 -26.12 -2.67 -22.37
N ASP A 288 -27.29 -2.09 -22.13
CA ASP A 288 -27.47 -0.66 -21.86
C ASP A 288 -27.03 -0.32 -20.43
N LEU A 289 -26.19 0.71 -20.30
CA LEU A 289 -25.62 1.20 -19.06
C LEU A 289 -26.15 2.59 -18.68
N SER A 290 -27.18 3.09 -19.38
CA SER A 290 -27.75 4.42 -19.18
C SER A 290 -28.27 4.63 -17.74
N SER A 291 -28.82 3.59 -17.12
CA SER A 291 -29.33 3.59 -15.74
C SER A 291 -28.31 3.13 -14.70
N THR A 292 -27.21 2.51 -15.13
CA THR A 292 -26.20 1.94 -14.23
C THR A 292 -25.24 3.04 -13.77
N ASN A 293 -25.05 3.20 -12.46
CA ASN A 293 -24.13 4.21 -11.94
C ASN A 293 -22.65 3.84 -12.21
N ILE A 294 -21.74 4.83 -12.22
CA ILE A 294 -20.32 4.57 -12.49
C ILE A 294 -19.65 3.69 -11.43
N GLU A 295 -20.17 3.66 -10.20
CA GLU A 295 -19.63 2.81 -9.14
C GLU A 295 -19.78 1.33 -9.50
N ASP A 296 -20.98 0.90 -9.91
CA ASP A 296 -21.27 -0.47 -10.31
C ASP A 296 -20.45 -0.89 -11.53
N ILE A 297 -20.32 0.01 -12.51
CA ILE A 297 -19.52 -0.25 -13.72
C ILE A 297 -18.04 -0.44 -13.35
N LEU A 298 -17.49 0.45 -12.53
CA LEU A 298 -16.11 0.34 -12.07
C LEU A 298 -15.90 -0.89 -11.18
N ASP A 299 -16.88 -1.25 -10.35
CA ASP A 299 -16.81 -2.44 -9.50
C ASP A 299 -16.71 -3.72 -10.33
N VAL A 300 -17.51 -3.87 -11.39
CA VAL A 300 -17.40 -5.02 -12.31
C VAL A 300 -16.04 -5.02 -13.04
N VAL A 301 -15.61 -3.87 -13.57
CA VAL A 301 -14.33 -3.78 -14.31
C VAL A 301 -13.13 -4.03 -13.41
N THR A 302 -13.22 -3.59 -12.16
CA THR A 302 -12.18 -3.78 -11.14
C THR A 302 -12.45 -5.02 -10.29
N ARG A 303 -13.32 -5.95 -10.69
CA ARG A 303 -13.51 -7.22 -9.97
C ARG A 303 -13.78 -7.06 -8.46
N GLY A 304 -14.60 -6.06 -8.07
CA GLY A 304 -14.95 -5.81 -6.66
C GLY A 304 -14.00 -4.88 -5.90
N TYR A 305 -12.94 -4.35 -6.53
CA TYR A 305 -11.99 -3.43 -5.89
C TYR A 305 -12.53 -1.98 -5.73
N VAL A 306 -13.83 -1.73 -5.83
CA VAL A 306 -14.43 -0.39 -5.65
C VAL A 306 -15.39 -0.34 -4.47
N LYS A 307 -16.44 -1.16 -4.45
CA LYS A 307 -17.47 -1.09 -3.39
C LYS A 307 -16.91 -1.41 -2.02
N ASN A 308 -15.91 -2.27 -1.98
CA ASN A 308 -15.31 -2.75 -0.74
C ASN A 308 -14.16 -1.85 -0.24
N CYS A 309 -13.81 -0.80 -0.99
CA CYS A 309 -12.82 0.18 -0.56
C CYS A 309 -13.43 1.21 0.39
N GLY A 310 -12.65 1.68 1.35
CA GLY A 310 -12.98 2.76 2.26
C GLY A 310 -12.08 4.00 2.14
N PRO A 311 -12.20 4.94 3.09
CA PRO A 311 -11.38 6.15 3.14
C PRO A 311 -9.86 5.91 3.23
N LEU A 312 -9.43 4.84 3.88
CA LEU A 312 -8.02 4.45 3.94
C LEU A 312 -7.48 4.14 2.54
N ASN A 313 -8.17 3.29 1.76
CA ASN A 313 -7.75 2.94 0.40
C ASN A 313 -7.64 4.18 -0.47
N ALA A 314 -8.60 5.10 -0.37
CA ALA A 314 -8.56 6.37 -1.08
C ALA A 314 -7.36 7.25 -0.67
N LEU A 315 -6.98 7.25 0.61
CA LEU A 315 -5.76 7.93 1.08
C LEU A 315 -4.50 7.30 0.49
N CYS A 316 -4.38 5.97 0.54
CA CYS A 316 -3.23 5.26 -0.03
C CYS A 316 -3.06 5.56 -1.52
N GLN A 317 -4.18 5.56 -2.27
CA GLN A 317 -4.20 5.90 -3.70
C GLN A 317 -3.86 7.38 -3.96
N GLU A 318 -4.30 8.30 -3.10
CA GLU A 318 -3.97 9.73 -3.24
C GLU A 318 -2.49 10.00 -2.96
N ALA A 319 -1.95 9.38 -1.92
CA ALA A 319 -0.58 9.56 -1.44
C ALA A 319 0.44 8.61 -2.08
N ASN A 320 -0.02 7.71 -2.96
CA ASN A 320 0.80 6.80 -3.75
C ASN A 320 1.70 5.90 -2.90
N PHE A 321 1.13 5.29 -1.87
CA PHE A 321 1.79 4.25 -1.08
C PHE A 321 0.88 3.03 -0.97
N TYR A 322 1.49 1.85 -0.82
CA TYR A 322 0.76 0.58 -0.70
C TYR A 322 0.36 0.28 0.74
N GLN A 323 1.23 0.57 1.69
CA GLN A 323 1.02 0.25 3.10
C GLN A 323 1.16 1.49 3.97
N LEU A 324 0.30 1.60 4.98
CA LEU A 324 0.39 2.60 6.03
C LEU A 324 0.95 1.93 7.31
N TRP A 325 2.22 2.15 7.58
CA TRP A 325 2.90 1.60 8.74
C TRP A 325 2.41 2.27 10.02
N SER A 326 1.91 1.47 10.94
CA SER A 326 1.64 1.90 12.31
C SER A 326 2.89 1.75 13.17
N ARG A 327 2.94 2.48 14.29
CA ARG A 327 4.02 2.34 15.27
C ARG A 327 4.06 0.93 15.85
N GLU A 328 2.90 0.36 16.13
CA GLU A 328 2.79 -0.99 16.68
C GLU A 328 3.35 -2.03 15.70
N TYR A 329 3.02 -1.92 14.42
CA TYR A 329 3.56 -2.82 13.40
C TYR A 329 5.09 -2.79 13.34
N VAL A 330 5.69 -1.61 13.22
CA VAL A 330 7.16 -1.46 13.17
C VAL A 330 7.81 -1.96 14.45
N LYS A 331 7.19 -1.72 15.60
CA LYS A 331 7.67 -2.22 16.90
C LYS A 331 7.71 -3.74 16.94
N HIS A 332 6.58 -4.39 16.62
CA HIS A 332 6.47 -5.86 16.67
C HIS A 332 7.37 -6.54 15.63
N LEU A 333 7.48 -5.98 14.42
CA LEU A 333 8.41 -6.48 13.40
C LEU A 333 9.86 -6.30 13.82
N GLY A 334 10.20 -5.15 14.39
CA GLY A 334 11.55 -4.89 14.89
C GLY A 334 11.93 -5.81 16.06
N ASP A 335 10.98 -6.08 16.96
CA ASP A 335 11.15 -7.03 18.07
C ASP A 335 11.48 -8.43 17.54
N TYR A 336 10.68 -8.90 16.58
CA TYR A 336 10.87 -10.18 15.92
C TYR A 336 12.26 -10.28 15.25
N LEU A 337 12.62 -9.29 14.42
CA LEU A 337 13.89 -9.31 13.68
C LEU A 337 15.12 -9.27 14.61
N LEU A 338 15.04 -8.55 15.73
CA LEU A 338 16.10 -8.57 16.76
C LEU A 338 16.21 -9.95 17.44
N GLU A 339 15.09 -10.61 17.72
CA GLU A 339 15.09 -11.97 18.26
C GLU A 339 15.72 -12.95 17.26
N ARG A 340 15.39 -12.84 15.97
CA ARG A 340 15.99 -13.67 14.91
C ARG A 340 17.50 -13.47 14.80
N THR A 341 17.95 -12.21 14.85
CA THR A 341 19.38 -11.85 14.86
C THR A 341 20.10 -12.45 16.07
N ALA A 342 19.46 -12.41 17.25
CA ALA A 342 20.04 -12.97 18.48
C ALA A 342 20.08 -14.51 18.47
N ALA A 343 19.05 -15.17 17.92
CA ALA A 343 18.96 -16.62 17.86
C ALA A 343 20.04 -17.25 16.97
N ARG A 344 20.48 -16.56 15.90
CA ARG A 344 21.60 -17.05 15.08
C ARG A 344 22.88 -17.14 15.90
N ARG A 345 23.16 -16.09 16.67
CA ARG A 345 24.39 -16.01 17.49
C ARG A 345 24.47 -17.02 18.61
N SER A 346 23.33 -17.37 19.21
CA SER A 346 23.36 -18.37 20.28
C SER A 346 23.79 -19.74 19.76
N VAL A 347 23.43 -20.09 18.52
CA VAL A 347 23.88 -21.31 17.84
C VAL A 347 25.39 -21.26 17.61
N ASP A 348 25.90 -20.13 17.11
CA ASP A 348 27.34 -19.97 16.83
C ASP A 348 28.19 -19.98 18.12
N THR A 349 27.69 -19.33 19.18
CA THR A 349 28.36 -19.28 20.49
C THR A 349 28.43 -20.67 21.14
N GLN A 350 27.37 -21.48 21.01
CA GLN A 350 27.37 -22.85 21.53
C GLN A 350 28.39 -23.74 20.81
N GLN A 351 28.65 -23.50 19.52
CA GLN A 351 29.68 -24.22 18.77
C GLN A 351 31.09 -23.78 19.19
N GLN A 352 31.31 -22.48 19.41
CA GLN A 352 32.62 -21.94 19.82
C GLN A 352 32.99 -22.23 21.28
N ALA A 353 32.01 -22.33 22.18
CA ALA A 353 32.26 -22.67 23.59
C ALA A 353 32.88 -24.08 23.76
N HIS A 354 32.88 -24.91 22.71
CA HIS A 354 33.53 -26.21 22.74
C HIS A 354 35.03 -26.17 22.37
N THR A 355 35.53 -25.06 21.84
CA THR A 355 36.94 -24.82 21.53
C THR A 355 37.55 -23.88 22.57
N ASN A 356 37.77 -24.38 23.79
CA ASN A 356 38.41 -23.65 24.87
C ASN A 356 39.88 -23.34 24.50
N ASP A 357 40.25 -22.05 24.36
CA ASP A 357 41.56 -21.47 24.72
C ASP A 357 41.76 -20.01 24.19
N ILE A 358 40.74 -19.14 24.12
CA ILE A 358 40.93 -17.77 23.58
C ILE A 358 40.48 -16.67 24.54
N GLU A 359 41.40 -15.71 24.68
CA GLU A 359 41.49 -14.57 25.60
C GLU A 359 40.26 -13.64 25.62
N GLU A 360 39.86 -13.26 26.83
CA GLU A 360 38.83 -12.25 27.10
C GLU A 360 39.27 -10.86 26.64
N GLY A 361 38.81 -10.36 25.48
CA GLY A 361 39.11 -8.96 25.17
C GLY A 361 38.79 -8.41 23.79
N MET A 362 37.55 -8.47 23.30
CA MET A 362 36.90 -7.32 22.63
C MET A 362 35.46 -7.69 22.19
N PRO A 363 34.47 -6.77 22.32
CA PRO A 363 33.15 -6.98 21.75
C PRO A 363 33.22 -6.90 20.21
N MET A 364 33.22 -8.05 19.54
CA MET A 364 33.10 -8.10 18.08
C MET A 364 31.76 -7.53 17.64
N ILE A 365 31.80 -6.54 16.75
CA ILE A 365 30.66 -6.16 15.91
C ILE A 365 30.45 -7.33 14.95
N SER A 366 29.65 -8.33 15.33
CA SER A 366 29.37 -9.45 14.42
C SER A 366 28.43 -8.96 13.32
N GLN A 367 28.90 -9.03 12.08
CA GLN A 367 28.23 -8.59 10.85
C GLN A 367 27.18 -9.61 10.38
N ASP A 368 26.74 -10.49 11.27
CA ASP A 368 26.20 -11.81 10.92
C ASP A 368 24.74 -11.76 10.44
N THR A 369 24.11 -10.59 10.35
CA THR A 369 22.74 -10.50 9.84
C THR A 369 22.52 -9.28 8.97
N VAL A 370 22.02 -9.54 7.76
CA VAL A 370 21.61 -8.54 6.78
C VAL A 370 20.10 -8.67 6.54
N ILE A 371 19.39 -7.56 6.67
CA ILE A 371 17.96 -7.44 6.40
C ILE A 371 17.76 -6.58 5.16
N LEU A 372 17.15 -7.17 4.12
CA LEU A 372 16.90 -6.52 2.84
C LEU A 372 15.39 -6.28 2.67
N ASP A 373 14.93 -5.04 2.52
CA ASP A 373 13.54 -4.73 2.12
C ASP A 373 13.50 -4.58 0.60
N ILE A 374 13.06 -5.63 -0.09
CA ILE A 374 13.00 -5.71 -1.56
C ILE A 374 11.62 -5.26 -2.03
N GLY A 375 11.60 -4.30 -2.96
CA GLY A 375 10.37 -3.59 -3.33
C GLY A 375 9.98 -2.56 -2.28
N ALA A 376 10.98 -1.96 -1.62
CA ALA A 376 10.79 -1.02 -0.51
C ALA A 376 10.02 0.25 -0.90
N GLY A 377 9.90 0.55 -2.19
CA GLY A 377 9.22 1.73 -2.73
C GLY A 377 9.82 3.02 -2.18
N ASP A 378 9.21 3.55 -1.13
CA ASP A 378 9.64 4.80 -0.50
C ASP A 378 10.68 4.63 0.63
N GLY A 379 10.99 3.40 1.05
CA GLY A 379 11.99 3.10 2.08
C GLY A 379 11.59 3.49 3.51
N VAL A 380 10.34 3.90 3.74
CA VAL A 380 9.92 4.37 5.08
C VAL A 380 9.92 3.24 6.11
N LEU A 381 9.53 2.01 5.72
CA LEU A 381 9.53 0.87 6.63
C LEU A 381 10.92 0.63 7.20
N MET A 382 11.90 0.45 6.31
CA MET A 382 13.29 0.20 6.69
C MET A 382 13.88 1.33 7.53
N HIS A 383 13.58 2.59 7.17
CA HIS A 383 14.03 3.75 7.95
C HIS A 383 13.46 3.76 9.38
N CYS A 384 12.18 3.43 9.54
CA CYS A 384 11.53 3.38 10.85
C CYS A 384 11.97 2.17 11.68
N LEU A 385 12.18 1.01 11.04
CA LEU A 385 12.70 -0.19 11.71
C LEU A 385 14.10 0.05 12.28
N ARG A 386 14.99 0.69 11.50
CA ARG A 386 16.35 1.03 11.96
C ARG A 386 16.30 1.95 13.18
N ASP A 387 15.55 3.04 13.11
CA ASP A 387 15.38 3.98 14.23
C ASP A 387 14.79 3.28 15.47
N TYR A 388 13.82 2.38 15.28
CA TYR A 388 13.26 1.59 16.38
C TYR A 388 14.31 0.68 17.04
N MET A 389 15.04 -0.11 16.26
CA MET A 389 16.05 -1.05 16.76
C MET A 389 17.20 -0.34 17.45
N GLU A 390 17.70 0.76 16.88
CA GLU A 390 18.72 1.63 17.49
C GLU A 390 18.30 2.09 18.88
N ARG A 391 17.09 2.62 19.01
CA ARG A 391 16.55 3.07 20.29
C ARG A 391 16.40 1.93 21.30
N LYS A 392 15.89 0.78 20.85
CA LYS A 392 15.70 -0.39 21.72
C LYS A 392 17.03 -0.91 22.26
N VAL A 393 18.04 -1.05 21.41
CA VAL A 393 19.39 -1.49 21.79
C VAL A 393 20.06 -0.48 22.73
N MET A 394 19.88 0.82 22.49
CA MET A 394 20.38 1.87 23.40
C MET A 394 19.60 1.99 24.71
N GLY A 395 18.50 1.23 24.89
CA GLY A 395 17.65 1.30 26.08
C GLY A 395 16.86 2.61 26.18
N VAL A 396 16.60 3.29 25.06
CA VAL A 396 15.81 4.52 25.02
C VAL A 396 14.32 4.16 25.12
N PRO A 397 13.60 4.59 26.16
CA PRO A 397 12.19 4.25 26.32
C PRO A 397 11.32 4.85 25.20
N ASP A 398 10.35 4.08 24.70
CA ASP A 398 9.39 4.51 23.67
C ASP A 398 8.47 5.64 24.16
N ASN A 399 8.12 5.64 25.45
CA ASN A 399 7.23 6.61 26.07
C ASN A 399 7.96 7.33 27.21
N ARG A 400 8.21 8.63 27.05
CA ARG A 400 8.83 9.54 28.05
C ARG A 400 8.02 9.73 29.35
N LYS A 401 7.10 8.84 29.72
CA LYS A 401 6.50 8.87 31.06
C LYS A 401 7.49 8.29 32.08
N ILE A 402 8.55 9.05 32.29
CA ILE A 402 9.63 8.84 33.24
C ILE A 402 9.03 9.05 34.63
N ASN A 403 8.50 8.00 35.26
CA ASN A 403 8.16 8.04 36.69
C ASN A 403 8.56 6.78 37.47
N SER A 404 9.29 5.84 36.86
CA SER A 404 9.82 4.67 37.59
C SER A 404 11.32 4.49 37.34
N LYS A 405 12.12 4.69 38.39
CA LYS A 405 13.59 4.49 38.43
C LYS A 405 14.01 3.00 38.36
N LYS A 406 13.42 2.19 37.48
CA LYS A 406 13.93 0.83 37.23
C LYS A 406 14.98 0.91 36.12
N SER A 407 16.23 0.62 36.47
CA SER A 407 17.31 0.45 35.51
C SER A 407 16.98 -0.73 34.59
N ILE A 408 16.72 -0.45 33.32
CA ILE A 408 16.58 -1.49 32.30
C ILE A 408 18.00 -2.01 32.03
N PRO A 409 18.26 -3.33 32.15
CA PRO A 409 19.56 -3.89 31.83
C PRO A 409 19.90 -3.57 30.37
N LYS A 410 21.10 -3.02 30.13
CA LYS A 410 21.62 -2.80 28.77
C LYS A 410 21.92 -4.16 28.16
N THR A 411 20.96 -4.71 27.42
CA THR A 411 21.24 -5.84 26.54
C THR A 411 22.16 -5.31 25.45
N GLY A 412 23.41 -5.78 25.38
CA GLY A 412 24.39 -5.44 24.35
C GLY A 412 24.01 -6.00 22.97
N GLY A 413 22.77 -5.78 22.54
CA GLY A 413 22.27 -6.21 21.25
C GLY A 413 23.05 -5.53 20.13
N VAL A 414 23.21 -6.22 19.01
CA VAL A 414 23.76 -5.64 17.80
C VAL A 414 22.62 -5.44 16.83
N ILE A 415 22.71 -4.34 16.09
CA ILE A 415 21.72 -3.96 15.11
C ILE A 415 22.13 -4.60 13.78
N PRO A 416 21.25 -5.33 13.11
CA PRO A 416 21.57 -5.93 11.81
C PRO A 416 21.84 -4.86 10.76
N THR A 417 22.53 -5.22 9.68
CA THR A 417 22.64 -4.35 8.51
C THR A 417 21.27 -4.29 7.84
N MET A 418 20.75 -3.09 7.59
CA MET A 418 19.36 -2.88 7.18
C MET A 418 19.30 -2.07 5.88
N VAL A 419 18.87 -2.65 4.77
CA VAL A 419 18.94 -2.02 3.44
C VAL A 419 17.57 -2.04 2.76
N ALA A 420 17.08 -0.89 2.32
CA ALA A 420 15.91 -0.80 1.45
C ALA A 420 16.35 -0.78 -0.01
N ILE A 421 15.70 -1.59 -0.84
CA ILE A 421 16.03 -1.82 -2.24
C ILE A 421 14.78 -1.66 -3.09
N ASP A 422 14.90 -0.87 -4.16
CA ASP A 422 13.84 -0.72 -5.15
C ASP A 422 14.45 -0.32 -6.51
N ASP A 423 14.00 -0.93 -7.59
CA ASP A 423 14.48 -0.65 -8.95
C ASP A 423 13.86 0.63 -9.55
N MET A 424 12.95 1.28 -8.81
CA MET A 424 12.19 2.47 -9.19
C MET A 424 11.27 2.27 -10.40
N SER A 425 10.98 1.02 -10.79
CA SER A 425 10.08 0.70 -11.89
C SER A 425 8.67 1.28 -11.67
N TRP A 426 8.26 1.37 -10.40
CA TRP A 426 6.98 1.96 -9.95
C TRP A 426 7.00 3.48 -9.82
N ARG A 427 8.17 4.12 -9.99
CA ARG A 427 8.37 5.57 -9.86
C ARG A 427 7.86 6.13 -8.53
N ILE A 428 8.02 5.36 -7.46
CA ILE A 428 7.69 5.78 -6.10
C ILE A 428 8.79 6.74 -5.64
N PHE A 429 8.39 7.88 -5.06
CA PHE A 429 9.35 8.83 -4.52
C PHE A 429 9.91 8.31 -3.20
N THR A 430 11.23 8.23 -3.12
CA THR A 430 11.94 7.81 -1.91
C THR A 430 11.75 8.84 -0.81
N LYS A 431 11.40 8.36 0.39
CA LYS A 431 11.25 9.15 1.62
C LYS A 431 12.27 8.73 2.68
N GLY A 432 12.78 7.50 2.58
CA GLY A 432 13.96 7.00 3.28
C GLY A 432 15.12 6.71 2.32
N PRO A 433 16.29 6.33 2.84
CA PRO A 433 17.40 5.83 2.03
C PRO A 433 17.00 4.53 1.31
N VAL A 434 17.05 4.54 -0.03
CA VAL A 434 16.75 3.37 -0.87
C VAL A 434 17.87 3.20 -1.90
N GLU A 435 18.41 1.99 -2.00
CA GLU A 435 19.36 1.62 -3.05
C GLU A 435 18.62 1.24 -4.33
N LYS A 436 19.09 1.78 -5.45
CA LYS A 436 18.49 1.55 -6.78
C LYS A 436 19.06 0.29 -7.42
N LEU A 437 18.64 -0.87 -6.90
CA LEU A 437 19.08 -2.18 -7.35
C LEU A 437 17.86 -3.04 -7.66
N SER A 438 18.01 -4.00 -8.58
CA SER A 438 17.05 -5.09 -8.71
C SER A 438 17.17 -6.07 -7.53
N ALA A 439 16.19 -6.97 -7.38
CA ALA A 439 16.24 -8.01 -6.36
C ALA A 439 17.47 -8.91 -6.52
N GLU A 440 17.82 -9.28 -7.75
CA GLU A 440 18.99 -10.10 -8.10
C GLU A 440 20.28 -9.38 -7.72
N GLN A 441 20.44 -8.13 -8.14
CA GLN A 441 21.63 -7.33 -7.86
C GLN A 441 21.85 -7.13 -6.36
N ALA A 442 20.76 -6.95 -5.60
CA ALA A 442 20.84 -6.83 -4.17
C ALA A 442 21.26 -8.14 -3.50
N LEU A 443 20.67 -9.27 -3.91
CA LEU A 443 21.07 -10.57 -3.37
C LEU A 443 22.52 -10.86 -3.71
N ASP A 444 22.97 -10.70 -4.96
CA ASP A 444 24.38 -10.86 -5.34
C ASP A 444 25.31 -10.01 -4.45
N LYS A 445 24.95 -8.74 -4.21
CA LYS A 445 25.73 -7.80 -3.40
C LYS A 445 25.77 -8.17 -1.92
N TYR A 446 24.68 -8.65 -1.33
CA TYR A 446 24.57 -8.82 0.12
C TYR A 446 24.65 -10.27 0.60
N SER A 447 24.47 -11.26 -0.29
CA SER A 447 24.65 -12.69 0.01
C SER A 447 26.09 -13.16 -0.22
N THR A 448 26.77 -12.63 -1.25
CA THR A 448 28.06 -13.20 -1.74
C THR A 448 29.29 -12.47 -1.18
N THR A 449 29.19 -11.17 -0.90
CA THR A 449 30.35 -10.27 -0.70
C THR A 449 31.16 -10.52 0.58
N LEU A 450 30.76 -11.45 1.46
CA LEU A 450 31.50 -11.74 2.69
C LEU A 450 32.45 -12.96 2.61
N ILE A 451 32.43 -13.73 1.52
CA ILE A 451 33.31 -14.91 1.37
C ILE A 451 34.67 -14.56 0.74
N THR A 452 34.79 -13.43 0.02
CA THR A 452 35.94 -13.17 -0.86
C THR A 452 36.93 -12.10 -0.39
N GLN A 453 36.79 -11.53 0.82
CA GLN A 453 37.72 -10.50 1.33
C GLN A 453 38.95 -11.03 2.07
N THR A 454 39.17 -12.34 2.15
CA THR A 454 40.48 -12.88 2.54
C THR A 454 41.47 -12.70 1.38
N THR A 455 42.33 -11.69 1.55
CA THR A 455 43.45 -11.26 0.70
C THR A 455 44.18 -12.38 -0.06
N PRO A 456 44.44 -12.24 -1.38
CA PRO A 456 45.15 -13.24 -2.19
C PRO A 456 46.67 -13.36 -1.96
N ASP A 457 47.27 -12.63 -1.02
CA ASP A 457 48.68 -12.25 -1.18
C ASP A 457 49.75 -13.18 -0.57
N ASN A 458 49.45 -14.39 -0.11
CA ASN A 458 50.50 -15.34 0.31
C ASN A 458 50.23 -16.78 -0.16
N ALA A 459 50.47 -17.00 -1.46
CA ALA A 459 50.64 -18.32 -2.04
C ALA A 459 52.01 -18.90 -1.64
N THR A 460 52.12 -19.48 -0.46
CA THR A 460 53.21 -20.42 -0.12
C THR A 460 52.65 -21.62 0.63
N ASP A 461 52.28 -22.62 -0.17
CA ASP A 461 52.63 -24.03 0.03
C ASP A 461 52.46 -24.59 1.45
N SER A 462 51.28 -25.15 1.75
CA SER A 462 51.12 -26.15 2.82
C SER A 462 49.89 -27.02 2.58
N THR A 463 50.16 -28.28 2.25
CA THR A 463 49.26 -29.42 2.24
C THR A 463 48.73 -29.73 3.64
N SER A 464 47.61 -29.10 4.05
CA SER A 464 46.83 -29.51 5.22
C SER A 464 45.42 -29.94 4.80
N SER A 465 45.33 -31.18 4.32
CA SER A 465 44.07 -31.92 4.30
C SER A 465 43.57 -32.13 5.74
N LEU A 466 42.27 -31.91 5.96
CA LEU A 466 41.45 -32.29 7.14
C LEU A 466 41.03 -31.14 8.06
N SER A 467 39.97 -30.43 7.64
CA SER A 467 38.75 -30.21 8.44
C SER A 467 37.71 -29.48 7.58
N SER A 468 37.04 -30.23 6.69
CA SER A 468 36.03 -29.74 5.75
C SER A 468 34.68 -29.35 6.38
N ASP A 469 34.56 -29.38 7.70
CA ASP A 469 33.27 -29.27 8.39
C ASP A 469 33.03 -27.91 9.06
N GLN A 470 34.03 -27.04 9.12
CA GLN A 470 33.81 -25.61 9.41
C GLN A 470 33.53 -24.89 8.09
N GLN A 471 32.37 -25.20 7.51
CA GLN A 471 31.81 -24.42 6.41
C GLN A 471 31.58 -23.01 6.93
N ASP A 472 32.39 -22.07 6.47
CA ASP A 472 32.30 -20.65 6.78
C ASP A 472 30.92 -20.15 6.32
N ARG A 473 29.95 -20.19 7.23
CA ARG A 473 28.58 -19.80 6.93
C ARG A 473 28.60 -18.29 6.83
N GLY A 474 28.30 -17.77 5.64
CA GLY A 474 28.12 -16.34 5.41
C GLY A 474 27.07 -15.70 6.32
N PRO A 475 26.86 -14.38 6.19
CA PRO A 475 25.88 -13.68 7.02
C PRO A 475 24.50 -14.31 6.87
N GLN A 476 23.72 -14.30 7.94
CA GLN A 476 22.29 -14.57 7.85
C GLN A 476 21.62 -13.50 7.00
N VAL A 477 20.86 -13.91 5.98
CA VAL A 477 20.10 -13.00 5.13
C VAL A 477 18.61 -13.15 5.41
N ILE A 478 17.97 -12.05 5.78
CA ILE A 478 16.52 -11.96 5.95
C ILE A 478 15.96 -10.99 4.91
N VAL A 479 15.03 -11.43 4.08
CA VAL A 479 14.36 -10.56 3.10
C VAL A 479 13.00 -10.14 3.65
N LEU A 480 12.69 -8.85 3.62
CA LEU A 480 11.34 -8.31 3.73
C LEU A 480 10.85 -7.99 2.32
N CYS A 481 9.61 -8.33 1.99
CA CYS A 481 8.99 -7.96 0.74
C CYS A 481 7.60 -7.39 1.03
N SER A 482 7.53 -6.05 1.03
CA SER A 482 6.30 -5.32 1.41
C SER A 482 5.29 -5.18 0.27
N TRP A 483 5.64 -5.63 -0.93
CA TRP A 483 4.76 -5.66 -2.08
C TRP A 483 5.41 -6.47 -3.21
N MET A 484 4.66 -7.41 -3.77
CA MET A 484 5.02 -8.18 -4.94
C MET A 484 3.92 -7.98 -5.98
N PRO A 485 4.23 -7.70 -7.26
CA PRO A 485 3.20 -7.56 -8.28
C PRO A 485 2.33 -8.83 -8.38
N MET A 486 1.05 -8.64 -8.69
CA MET A 486 0.10 -9.74 -8.89
C MET A 486 0.60 -10.69 -10.00
N GLY A 487 0.64 -11.99 -9.70
CA GLY A 487 1.04 -13.04 -10.64
C GLY A 487 2.55 -13.18 -10.84
N GLU A 488 3.37 -12.39 -10.14
CA GLU A 488 4.83 -12.55 -10.13
C GLU A 488 5.26 -13.44 -8.96
N ASP A 489 6.38 -14.16 -9.08
CA ASP A 489 6.99 -14.89 -7.97
C ASP A 489 8.45 -14.50 -7.75
N TRP A 490 8.67 -13.40 -7.03
CA TRP A 490 10.04 -13.01 -6.64
C TRP A 490 10.63 -13.97 -5.59
N THR A 491 9.80 -14.77 -4.92
CA THR A 491 10.31 -15.70 -3.91
C THR A 491 11.07 -16.87 -4.52
N ALA A 492 10.84 -17.21 -5.80
CA ALA A 492 11.69 -18.15 -6.53
C ALA A 492 13.17 -17.75 -6.50
N LEU A 493 13.45 -16.45 -6.65
CA LEU A 493 14.80 -15.92 -6.54
C LEU A 493 15.34 -16.04 -5.11
N PHE A 494 14.54 -15.68 -4.10
CA PHE A 494 14.98 -15.77 -2.69
C PHE A 494 15.33 -17.22 -2.31
N ARG A 495 14.51 -18.17 -2.76
CA ARG A 495 14.72 -19.60 -2.53
C ARG A 495 15.97 -20.11 -3.25
N LYS A 496 16.16 -19.71 -4.51
CA LYS A 496 17.34 -20.05 -5.33
C LYS A 496 18.65 -19.53 -4.73
N GLU A 497 18.67 -18.27 -4.28
CA GLU A 497 19.84 -17.65 -3.64
C GLU A 497 20.04 -18.11 -2.18
N GLY A 498 19.15 -18.97 -1.69
CA GLY A 498 19.33 -19.66 -0.43
C GLY A 498 19.17 -18.78 0.81
N VAL A 499 18.42 -17.68 0.71
CA VAL A 499 18.06 -16.78 1.82
C VAL A 499 17.62 -17.57 3.06
N ASP A 500 18.04 -17.20 4.27
CA ASP A 500 17.69 -17.96 5.49
C ASP A 500 16.20 -17.82 5.82
N GLU A 501 15.65 -16.63 5.60
CA GLU A 501 14.26 -16.29 5.86
C GLU A 501 13.76 -15.17 4.94
N TYR A 502 12.55 -15.30 4.39
CA TYR A 502 11.88 -14.19 3.72
C TYR A 502 10.48 -13.96 4.29
N ILE A 503 10.14 -12.69 4.53
CA ILE A 503 8.89 -12.25 5.13
C ILE A 503 8.11 -11.48 4.08
N LEU A 504 6.94 -12.00 3.73
CA LEU A 504 6.02 -11.36 2.80
C LEU A 504 4.98 -10.55 3.59
N ILE A 505 4.76 -9.30 3.19
CA ILE A 505 3.79 -8.41 3.80
C ILE A 505 2.83 -7.95 2.71
N GLY A 506 1.60 -8.46 2.70
CA GLY A 506 0.63 -8.14 1.66
C GLY A 506 -0.55 -9.11 1.67
N GLU A 507 -1.45 -9.00 0.69
CA GLU A 507 -2.58 -9.93 0.54
C GLU A 507 -2.08 -11.34 0.21
N ALA A 508 -2.40 -12.32 1.05
CA ALA A 508 -1.97 -13.70 0.95
C ALA A 508 -3.13 -14.64 0.61
N ASP A 509 -2.84 -15.77 -0.03
CA ASP A 509 -3.76 -16.87 -0.33
C ASP A 509 -4.86 -16.54 -1.38
N ASP A 510 -5.50 -15.38 -1.36
CA ASP A 510 -6.54 -14.97 -2.33
C ASP A 510 -6.31 -13.55 -2.88
N GLY A 511 -5.08 -13.04 -2.68
CA GLY A 511 -4.70 -11.65 -2.83
C GLY A 511 -4.23 -11.24 -4.23
N SER A 512 -3.89 -9.96 -4.35
CA SER A 512 -3.21 -9.39 -5.53
C SER A 512 -1.69 -9.25 -5.34
N VAL A 513 -1.10 -9.92 -4.34
CA VAL A 513 0.33 -9.81 -4.05
C VAL A 513 1.02 -11.13 -4.39
N GLY A 514 1.85 -11.13 -5.42
CA GLY A 514 2.54 -12.33 -5.90
C GLY A 514 1.61 -13.32 -6.62
N ASP A 515 2.12 -14.53 -6.85
CA ASP A 515 1.36 -15.66 -7.41
C ASP A 515 0.81 -16.55 -6.27
N ASN A 516 -0.50 -16.84 -6.30
CA ASN A 516 -1.16 -17.58 -5.22
C ASN A 516 -0.56 -18.98 -4.98
N TRP A 517 -0.10 -19.67 -6.01
CA TRP A 517 0.53 -20.98 -5.86
C TRP A 517 2.05 -20.87 -5.67
N LEU A 518 2.74 -20.15 -6.56
CA LEU A 518 4.21 -20.13 -6.57
C LEU A 518 4.79 -19.39 -5.36
N THR A 519 4.14 -18.30 -4.94
CA THR A 519 4.58 -17.47 -3.82
C THR A 519 4.04 -17.99 -2.48
N TRP A 520 2.72 -18.24 -2.40
CA TRP A 520 2.06 -18.56 -1.12
C TRP A 520 1.78 -20.05 -0.91
N GLY A 521 1.79 -20.84 -1.99
CA GLY A 521 1.46 -22.26 -1.97
C GLY A 521 -0.01 -22.56 -1.70
N ASN A 522 -0.94 -21.69 -2.10
CA ASN A 522 -2.37 -21.95 -1.94
C ASN A 522 -2.84 -23.04 -2.93
N PRO A 523 -3.22 -24.24 -2.45
CA PRO A 523 -3.63 -25.35 -3.32
C PRO A 523 -4.86 -25.04 -4.18
N ALA A 524 -5.72 -24.09 -3.79
CA ALA A 524 -6.90 -23.70 -4.56
C ALA A 524 -6.56 -23.06 -5.91
N PHE A 525 -5.33 -22.53 -6.06
CA PHE A 525 -4.83 -21.90 -7.29
C PHE A 525 -3.82 -22.77 -8.02
N TYR A 526 -3.65 -24.03 -7.59
CA TYR A 526 -2.95 -25.01 -8.40
C TYR A 526 -3.83 -25.36 -9.60
N ALA A 527 -3.69 -24.59 -10.67
CA ALA A 527 -4.23 -24.99 -11.96
C ALA A 527 -3.50 -26.29 -12.36
N LYS A 528 -4.20 -27.43 -12.29
CA LYS A 528 -3.94 -28.46 -13.29
C LYS A 528 -4.12 -27.73 -14.61
N ASN A 529 -3.08 -27.68 -15.44
CA ASN A 529 -3.20 -27.07 -16.76
C ASN A 529 -4.25 -27.86 -17.53
N ASP A 530 -5.51 -27.46 -17.40
CA ASP A 530 -6.66 -28.01 -18.12
C ASP A 530 -6.63 -27.58 -19.59
N ASP A 531 -5.64 -26.78 -20.01
CA ASP A 531 -5.31 -26.51 -21.41
C ASP A 531 -4.79 -27.78 -22.16
N ALA A 532 -4.78 -28.95 -21.53
CA ALA A 532 -4.69 -30.24 -22.21
C ALA A 532 -6.09 -30.74 -22.65
N ASP A 533 -6.89 -29.84 -23.24
CA ASP A 533 -8.29 -30.02 -23.62
C ASP A 533 -8.52 -30.91 -24.86
N ASP A 534 -7.56 -31.74 -25.27
CA ASP A 534 -7.68 -32.53 -26.53
C ASP A 534 -7.30 -34.02 -26.41
N ALA A 535 -7.20 -34.57 -25.19
CA ALA A 535 -7.15 -36.02 -25.04
C ALA A 535 -8.00 -36.46 -23.86
N GLU A 536 -9.22 -36.93 -24.14
CA GLU A 536 -10.08 -37.77 -23.29
C GLU A 536 -9.37 -39.08 -22.90
N THR A 537 -8.17 -38.99 -22.36
CA THR A 537 -7.48 -40.12 -21.78
C THR A 537 -8.15 -40.32 -20.45
N GLU A 538 -9.06 -41.29 -20.37
CA GLU A 538 -9.63 -41.80 -19.13
C GLU A 538 -8.48 -42.02 -18.14
N VAL A 539 -8.27 -41.03 -17.26
CA VAL A 539 -7.25 -41.11 -16.23
C VAL A 539 -7.76 -42.15 -15.25
N ASN A 540 -7.17 -43.35 -15.36
CA ASN A 540 -7.35 -44.41 -14.38
C ASN A 540 -7.21 -43.80 -12.98
N ASN A 541 -8.19 -44.10 -12.12
CA ASN A 541 -8.29 -43.69 -10.72
C ASN A 541 -7.19 -44.35 -9.85
N ASP A 542 -5.92 -44.24 -10.24
CA ASP A 542 -4.82 -44.70 -9.40
C ASP A 542 -4.77 -43.79 -8.16
N GLU A 543 -5.18 -44.38 -7.02
CA GLU A 543 -5.49 -43.77 -5.72
C GLU A 543 -4.33 -43.04 -5.01
N ASP A 544 -3.17 -42.88 -5.65
CA ASP A 544 -2.02 -42.19 -5.05
C ASP A 544 -2.08 -40.68 -5.31
N GLY A 545 -3.20 -40.05 -4.93
CA GLY A 545 -3.50 -38.62 -5.04
C GLY A 545 -2.56 -37.73 -4.21
N ILE A 546 -1.28 -37.70 -4.56
CA ILE A 546 -0.28 -36.82 -3.97
C ILE A 546 -0.63 -35.40 -4.38
N SER A 547 -1.23 -34.65 -3.45
CA SER A 547 -1.37 -33.20 -3.60
C SER A 547 0.00 -32.61 -3.93
N PRO A 548 0.10 -31.74 -4.95
CA PRO A 548 1.38 -31.13 -5.31
C PRO A 548 1.98 -30.44 -4.09
N THR A 549 3.30 -30.60 -3.92
CA THR A 549 4.05 -29.94 -2.86
C THR A 549 4.29 -28.48 -3.25
N PRO A 550 3.94 -27.48 -2.42
CA PRO A 550 4.22 -26.07 -2.71
C PRO A 550 5.72 -25.81 -2.92
N PRO A 551 6.11 -24.85 -3.79
CA PRO A 551 7.52 -24.57 -4.07
C PRO A 551 8.36 -24.27 -2.83
N TYR A 552 7.84 -23.49 -1.89
CA TYR A 552 8.57 -23.18 -0.66
C TYR A 552 8.87 -24.42 0.19
N VAL A 553 7.97 -25.41 0.23
CA VAL A 553 8.18 -26.69 0.96
C VAL A 553 9.25 -27.52 0.25
N LYS A 554 9.20 -27.59 -1.08
CA LYS A 554 10.21 -28.29 -1.91
C LYS A 554 11.61 -27.75 -1.64
N ASP A 555 11.71 -26.44 -1.44
CA ASP A 555 12.96 -25.73 -1.17
C ASP A 555 13.30 -25.66 0.34
N ARG A 556 12.59 -26.46 1.17
CA ARG A 556 12.81 -26.63 2.63
C ARG A 556 12.52 -25.39 3.48
N TYR A 557 11.61 -24.54 3.03
CA TYR A 557 11.07 -23.45 3.84
C TYR A 557 9.79 -23.89 4.57
N HIS A 558 9.62 -23.37 5.77
CA HIS A 558 8.40 -23.49 6.56
C HIS A 558 7.68 -22.16 6.58
N ARG A 559 6.39 -22.18 6.23
CA ARG A 559 5.50 -21.04 6.33
C ARG A 559 5.08 -20.81 7.78
N TRP A 560 5.13 -19.56 8.23
CA TRP A 560 4.74 -19.12 9.56
C TRP A 560 3.94 -17.82 9.46
N ASP A 561 2.62 -17.92 9.58
CA ASP A 561 1.73 -16.76 9.58
C ASP A 561 1.93 -15.97 10.89
N MET A 562 2.25 -14.68 10.78
CA MET A 562 2.57 -13.81 11.92
C MET A 562 1.34 -13.01 12.35
N ASP A 563 0.30 -13.70 12.83
CA ASP A 563 -1.01 -13.11 13.15
C ASP A 563 -0.95 -11.93 14.12
N ASP A 564 0.05 -11.94 15.02
CA ASP A 564 0.30 -10.83 15.95
C ASP A 564 0.71 -9.52 15.28
N LEU A 565 1.31 -9.57 14.09
CA LEU A 565 1.61 -8.39 13.28
C LEU A 565 0.47 -8.03 12.34
N THR A 566 -0.22 -9.04 11.79
CA THR A 566 -1.28 -8.87 10.79
C THR A 566 -2.35 -7.86 11.22
N LYS A 567 -2.73 -7.84 12.51
CA LYS A 567 -3.70 -6.88 13.08
C LYS A 567 -3.27 -5.40 13.01
N PHE A 568 -1.99 -5.13 12.81
CA PHE A 568 -1.41 -3.78 12.72
C PHE A 568 -1.00 -3.36 11.30
N GLN A 569 -1.18 -4.25 10.33
CA GLN A 569 -0.92 -4.01 8.91
C GLN A 569 -2.11 -3.26 8.31
N PHE A 570 -1.85 -2.22 7.52
CA PHE A 570 -2.87 -1.43 6.82
C PHE A 570 -2.47 -1.26 5.35
N SER A 571 -3.18 -1.92 4.44
CA SER A 571 -2.90 -1.97 3.01
C SER A 571 -3.92 -1.17 2.19
N SER A 572 -3.47 -0.66 1.04
CA SER A 572 -4.31 -0.02 0.03
C SER A 572 -5.31 -0.96 -0.63
N PHE A 573 -5.13 -2.27 -0.45
CA PHE A 573 -6.01 -3.33 -0.96
C PHE A 573 -6.80 -4.02 0.16
N ASP A 574 -6.65 -3.64 1.42
CA ASP A 574 -7.56 -4.13 2.44
C ASP A 574 -8.98 -3.66 2.12
N LEU A 575 -9.81 -4.59 1.69
CA LEU A 575 -11.21 -4.41 1.35
C LEU A 575 -12.07 -4.98 2.48
N ALA A 576 -13.33 -4.57 2.57
CA ALA A 576 -14.32 -5.19 3.47
C ALA A 576 -14.42 -6.72 3.30
N VAL A 577 -14.04 -7.26 2.13
CA VAL A 577 -13.99 -8.70 1.81
C VAL A 577 -12.57 -9.28 1.74
N SER A 578 -11.55 -8.46 1.45
CA SER A 578 -10.15 -8.90 1.43
C SER A 578 -9.64 -8.96 2.87
N LYS A 579 -9.81 -10.14 3.47
CA LYS A 579 -9.27 -10.47 4.80
C LYS A 579 -7.79 -10.79 4.75
N SER A 580 -7.16 -10.70 3.58
CA SER A 580 -5.96 -11.45 3.28
C SER A 580 -4.65 -10.72 3.46
N SER A 581 -4.62 -9.41 3.72
CA SER A 581 -3.32 -8.81 4.05
C SER A 581 -2.80 -9.44 5.32
N LYS A 582 -1.73 -10.23 5.19
CA LYS A 582 -1.02 -10.97 6.22
C LYS A 582 0.45 -10.58 6.19
N THR A 583 1.11 -10.81 7.32
CA THR A 583 2.56 -10.90 7.40
C THR A 583 2.93 -12.36 7.58
N VAL A 584 3.71 -12.92 6.66
CA VAL A 584 4.04 -14.35 6.66
C VAL A 584 5.54 -14.52 6.51
N SER A 585 6.15 -15.24 7.44
CA SER A 585 7.56 -15.62 7.38
C SER A 585 7.70 -17.00 6.73
N PHE A 586 8.66 -17.13 5.81
CA PHE A 586 9.11 -18.40 5.26
C PHE A 586 10.56 -18.59 5.64
N ARG A 587 10.84 -19.60 6.47
CA ARG A 587 12.17 -19.81 7.05
C ARG A 587 12.67 -21.22 6.82
N LYS A 588 13.98 -21.38 6.58
CA LYS A 588 14.61 -22.69 6.57
C LYS A 588 14.63 -23.28 7.97
N SER A 589 14.52 -24.61 8.07
CA SER A 589 14.87 -25.32 9.31
C SER A 589 16.36 -25.14 9.57
N LEU A 590 16.70 -24.57 10.73
CA LEU A 590 18.09 -24.35 11.18
C LEU A 590 18.81 -25.66 11.52
#